data_AF-A0A7X5Y2Z9-F1
#
_entry.id   AF-A0A7X5Y2Z9-F1
#
_cell.length_a   1.000
_cell.length_b   1.000
_cell.length_c   1.000
_cell.angle_alpha   90.00
_cell.angle_beta   90.00
_cell.angle_gamma   90.00
#
_symmetry.space_group_name_H-M   'P 1'
#
loop_
_entity.id
_entity.type
_entity.pdbx_description
1 polymer ?
#
loop_
_entity_poly.entity_id
_entity_poly.type
_entity_poly.pdbx_seq_one_letter_code
_entity_poly.pdbx_strand_id
1 'polypeptide(L)'
;MTSAAIAAGGTARAQTIGGDDTRLRLDQSIDRRSDAAELQLLEGVEDLGTGPTTISIDGRTYTVARNASEMGEALYIAVARRQWADARRFLKAYLALPERDRMLVFYAEGALARQARDLASAERYYRALLALQPDFLPGLLELARVLFENRKDGAALAEFRQAQAMLESQGDKAAGIRQTVDTFVKVLRRRSAWQGSLAIGPGYSSNLNQSSASYACLLKGDDGTCLIDRKVPDAIQAAGINFEGMLSRRVPIGGNGGIAGRALLYGDIYPGNVSYSQATLSTQIGYDHQSARGSFALAPTFDIGSLGSATLYTAWGVRGEAVVNANDHTALRIELSRKILDYRLPAYRNFDGAQTEAYLTGWYGVSRGLSLFGGPDFVDKTASNAANAYRQLGFRLGMNKSFGKAVGLLIFTSLRWRDYRAYSELLEAKRHDREQNIVAIVKLPALRFAGLTPNFLVQRNRVESNVDWLYSYKRTTAALRLEYAF
;
A
#
# COMPACT_ATOMS: atom_id res chain seq x y z
N MET A 1 1.74 25.73 39.68
CA MET A 1 2.47 24.66 38.96
C MET A 1 3.07 25.30 37.71
N THR A 2 4.39 25.26 37.59
CA THR A 2 5.19 25.99 36.60
C THR A 2 4.84 25.61 35.15
N SER A 3 4.90 26.60 34.24
CA SER A 3 4.57 26.51 32.80
C SER A 3 5.23 25.35 32.04
N ALA A 4 6.26 24.72 32.60
CA ALA A 4 6.92 23.53 32.06
C ALA A 4 6.02 22.28 32.04
N ALA A 5 5.10 22.11 33.01
CA ALA A 5 4.21 20.95 33.07
C ALA A 5 3.09 21.01 32.01
N ILE A 6 2.64 22.22 31.67
CA ILE A 6 1.62 22.46 30.63
C ILE A 6 2.24 22.27 29.23
N ALA A 7 3.50 22.67 29.03
CA ALA A 7 4.21 22.50 27.78
C ALA A 7 4.44 21.01 27.40
N ALA A 8 4.72 20.14 28.38
CA ALA A 8 4.95 18.72 28.13
C ALA A 8 3.67 17.92 27.78
N GLY A 9 2.50 18.36 28.26
CA GLY A 9 1.22 17.70 27.99
C GLY A 9 0.69 17.91 26.56
N GLY A 10 1.08 19.00 25.90
CA GLY A 10 0.70 19.31 24.51
C GLY A 10 1.55 18.56 23.47
N THR A 11 2.84 18.39 23.74
CA THR A 11 3.81 17.79 22.81
C THR A 11 3.65 16.27 22.65
N ALA A 12 3.07 15.56 23.62
CA ALA A 12 2.84 14.11 23.54
C ALA A 12 1.79 13.72 22.49
N ARG A 13 0.80 14.61 22.26
CA ARG A 13 -0.21 14.42 21.22
C ARG A 13 0.37 14.52 19.82
N ALA A 14 1.51 15.19 19.67
CA ALA A 14 2.06 15.57 18.39
C ALA A 14 2.40 14.38 17.48
N GLN A 15 2.71 13.22 18.06
CA GLN A 15 3.09 12.03 17.29
C GLN A 15 1.91 11.17 16.81
N THR A 16 0.71 11.31 17.40
CA THR A 16 -0.42 10.41 17.08
C THR A 16 -1.29 10.94 15.93
N ILE A 17 -1.56 12.25 15.87
CA ILE A 17 -2.62 12.77 14.98
C ILE A 17 -2.17 12.83 13.50
N GLY A 18 -0.98 13.35 13.22
CA GLY A 18 -0.44 13.45 11.86
C GLY A 18 0.41 12.24 11.43
N GLY A 19 0.99 11.54 12.41
CA GLY A 19 1.84 10.37 12.16
C GLY A 19 1.06 9.19 11.59
N ASP A 20 -0.15 8.92 12.10
CA ASP A 20 -0.97 7.80 11.65
C ASP A 20 -1.41 7.95 10.18
N ASP A 21 -1.86 9.14 9.78
CA ASP A 21 -2.23 9.42 8.38
C ASP A 21 -1.02 9.36 7.44
N THR A 22 0.15 9.80 7.91
CA THR A 22 1.39 9.73 7.14
C THR A 22 1.84 8.28 6.96
N ARG A 23 1.87 7.49 8.04
CA ARG A 23 2.21 6.07 8.00
C ARG A 23 1.29 5.31 7.05
N LEU A 24 -0.03 5.45 7.24
CA LEU A 24 -1.01 4.77 6.41
C LEU A 24 -0.87 5.14 4.93
N ARG A 25 -0.70 6.43 4.62
CA ARG A 25 -0.47 6.87 3.24
C ARG A 25 0.81 6.27 2.67
N LEU A 26 1.90 6.25 3.43
CA LEU A 26 3.19 5.71 2.98
C LEU A 26 3.07 4.20 2.70
N ASP A 27 2.47 3.44 3.63
CA ASP A 27 2.15 2.02 3.46
C ASP A 27 1.37 1.78 2.16
N GLN A 28 0.27 2.50 1.96
CA GLN A 28 -0.58 2.39 0.77
C GLN A 28 0.11 2.88 -0.52
N SER A 29 1.17 3.69 -0.41
CA SER A 29 1.90 4.19 -1.56
C SER A 29 2.91 3.17 -2.10
N ILE A 30 3.39 2.25 -1.27
CA ILE A 30 4.29 1.16 -1.68
C ILE A 30 3.55 0.25 -2.65
N ASP A 31 2.39 -0.26 -2.24
CA ASP A 31 1.64 -1.26 -2.99
C ASP A 31 1.21 -0.70 -4.36
N ARG A 32 0.66 0.52 -4.37
CA ARG A 32 0.26 1.20 -5.62
C ARG A 32 1.43 1.47 -6.57
N ARG A 33 2.62 1.79 -6.04
CA ARG A 33 3.80 1.99 -6.90
C ARG A 33 4.26 0.69 -7.53
N SER A 34 4.26 -0.40 -6.76
CA SER A 34 4.59 -1.72 -7.28
C SER A 34 3.64 -2.08 -8.43
N ASP A 35 2.33 -1.91 -8.23
CA ASP A 35 1.32 -2.25 -9.24
C ASP A 35 1.43 -1.38 -10.50
N ALA A 36 1.54 -0.06 -10.34
CA ALA A 36 1.65 0.86 -11.48
C ALA A 36 2.91 0.59 -12.31
N ALA A 37 4.02 0.24 -11.66
CA ALA A 37 5.27 0.04 -12.34
C ALA A 37 5.39 -1.37 -12.96
N GLU A 38 4.63 -2.34 -12.44
CA GLU A 38 4.40 -3.63 -13.11
C GLU A 38 3.56 -3.46 -14.37
N LEU A 39 2.43 -2.75 -14.29
CA LEU A 39 1.56 -2.47 -15.44
C LEU A 39 2.34 -1.80 -16.57
N GLN A 40 3.18 -0.81 -16.26
CA GLN A 40 4.02 -0.13 -17.26
C GLN A 40 5.02 -1.08 -17.96
N LEU A 41 5.50 -2.12 -17.29
CA LEU A 41 6.39 -3.12 -17.90
C LEU A 41 5.61 -4.11 -18.78
N LEU A 42 4.37 -4.41 -18.41
CA LEU A 42 3.51 -5.37 -19.12
C LEU A 42 2.75 -4.76 -20.31
N GLU A 43 2.53 -3.43 -20.36
CA GLU A 43 1.91 -2.74 -21.51
C GLU A 43 2.58 -3.12 -22.84
N GLY A 44 3.91 -3.26 -22.86
CA GLY A 44 4.65 -3.66 -24.06
C GLY A 44 4.51 -5.14 -24.47
N VAL A 45 3.96 -6.00 -23.59
CA VAL A 45 3.72 -7.42 -23.86
C VAL A 45 2.30 -7.65 -24.39
N GLU A 46 1.33 -6.85 -23.94
CA GLU A 46 -0.03 -6.92 -24.46
C GLU A 46 -0.09 -6.54 -25.94
N ASP A 47 0.66 -5.52 -26.38
CA ASP A 47 0.80 -5.15 -27.80
C ASP A 47 1.48 -6.25 -28.65
N LEU A 48 2.32 -7.09 -28.06
CA LEU A 48 2.94 -8.25 -28.73
C LEU A 48 2.01 -9.48 -28.78
N GLY A 49 0.98 -9.52 -27.92
CA GLY A 49 0.03 -10.62 -27.78
C GLY A 49 -1.34 -10.37 -28.43
N THR A 50 -1.63 -9.16 -28.87
CA THR A 50 -2.84 -8.78 -29.63
C THR A 50 -2.63 -8.98 -31.13
N GLY A 51 -2.47 -10.24 -31.55
CA GLY A 51 -2.87 -10.62 -32.91
C GLY A 51 -4.39 -10.40 -33.07
N PRO A 52 -4.89 -10.12 -34.29
CA PRO A 52 -6.26 -9.66 -34.53
C PRO A 52 -7.32 -10.58 -33.92
N THR A 53 -8.28 -9.97 -33.22
CA THR A 53 -9.40 -10.60 -32.47
C THR A 53 -10.58 -11.06 -33.33
N THR A 54 -10.41 -11.30 -34.63
CA THR A 54 -11.46 -11.89 -35.48
C THR A 54 -10.86 -12.63 -36.66
N ILE A 55 -11.25 -13.89 -36.85
CA ILE A 55 -11.16 -14.58 -38.14
C ILE A 55 -12.41 -15.42 -38.34
N SER A 56 -13.20 -15.07 -39.35
CA SER A 56 -13.91 -16.06 -40.17
C SER A 56 -12.83 -16.78 -40.97
N ILE A 57 -12.74 -18.11 -40.88
CA ILE A 57 -11.76 -18.88 -41.66
C ILE A 57 -12.19 -18.78 -43.13
N ASP A 58 -11.72 -17.76 -43.83
CA ASP A 58 -11.99 -17.46 -45.24
C ASP A 58 -13.47 -17.51 -45.67
N GLY A 59 -14.44 -17.24 -44.78
CA GLY A 59 -15.87 -17.40 -45.10
C GLY A 59 -16.29 -18.85 -45.41
N ARG A 60 -15.45 -19.83 -45.08
CA ARG A 60 -15.66 -21.25 -45.35
C ARG A 60 -15.96 -22.00 -44.05
N THR A 61 -17.05 -22.76 -44.05
CA THR A 61 -17.37 -23.69 -42.97
C THR A 61 -16.55 -24.96 -43.17
N TYR A 62 -15.60 -25.22 -42.29
CA TYR A 62 -14.83 -26.47 -42.30
C TYR A 62 -15.59 -27.51 -41.47
N THR A 63 -15.89 -28.65 -42.09
CA THR A 63 -16.44 -29.80 -41.35
C THR A 63 -15.26 -30.52 -40.72
N VAL A 64 -15.14 -30.45 -39.39
CA VAL A 64 -14.15 -31.24 -38.64
C VAL A 64 -14.69 -32.66 -38.55
N ALA A 65 -14.02 -33.63 -39.17
CA ALA A 65 -14.45 -35.01 -39.07
C ALA A 65 -14.37 -35.51 -37.62
N ARG A 66 -15.19 -36.52 -37.29
CA ARG A 66 -15.22 -37.15 -35.95
C ARG A 66 -14.05 -38.14 -35.77
N ASN A 67 -12.83 -37.73 -36.09
CA ASN A 67 -11.62 -38.51 -35.83
C ASN A 67 -10.66 -37.72 -34.92
N ALA A 68 -9.71 -38.42 -34.29
CA ALA A 68 -8.82 -37.82 -33.30
C ALA A 68 -7.84 -36.79 -33.90
N SER A 69 -7.45 -36.95 -35.16
CA SER A 69 -6.50 -36.04 -35.81
C SER A 69 -7.13 -34.67 -36.07
N GLU A 70 -8.22 -34.63 -36.84
CA GLU A 70 -8.87 -33.37 -37.22
C GLU A 70 -9.51 -32.66 -36.02
N MET A 71 -10.13 -33.41 -35.11
CA MET A 71 -10.70 -32.86 -33.89
C MET A 71 -9.61 -32.30 -32.96
N GLY A 72 -8.46 -32.98 -32.91
CA GLY A 72 -7.30 -32.53 -32.14
C GLY A 72 -6.71 -31.23 -32.69
N GLU A 73 -6.52 -31.14 -34.01
CA GLU A 73 -6.05 -29.93 -34.67
C GLU A 73 -7.00 -28.75 -34.46
N ALA A 74 -8.31 -28.96 -34.64
CA ALA A 74 -9.33 -27.94 -34.40
C ALA A 74 -9.32 -27.45 -32.94
N LEU A 75 -9.18 -28.38 -31.98
CA LEU A 75 -9.05 -28.05 -30.56
C LEU A 75 -7.79 -27.21 -30.28
N TYR A 76 -6.63 -27.63 -30.80
CA TYR A 76 -5.37 -26.91 -30.62
C TYR A 76 -5.45 -25.49 -31.18
N ILE A 77 -5.95 -25.32 -32.40
CA ILE A 77 -6.13 -24.01 -33.05
C ILE A 77 -7.10 -23.15 -32.23
N ALA A 78 -8.22 -23.72 -31.76
CA ALA A 78 -9.18 -22.98 -30.95
C ALA A 78 -8.56 -22.47 -29.64
N VAL A 79 -7.74 -23.29 -28.97
CA VAL A 79 -7.01 -22.87 -27.76
C VAL A 79 -5.97 -21.80 -28.08
N ALA A 80 -5.12 -22.03 -29.07
CA ALA A 80 -4.04 -21.11 -29.46
C ALA A 80 -4.58 -19.73 -29.89
N ARG A 81 -5.74 -19.71 -30.57
CA ARG A 81 -6.42 -18.48 -31.00
C ARG A 81 -7.43 -17.94 -30.00
N ARG A 82 -7.49 -18.49 -28.77
CA ARG A 82 -8.37 -18.05 -27.68
C ARG A 82 -9.87 -18.06 -28.05
N GLN A 83 -10.28 -18.97 -28.93
CA GLN A 83 -11.67 -19.19 -29.31
C GLN A 83 -12.36 -20.04 -28.25
N TRP A 84 -12.63 -19.46 -27.07
CA TRP A 84 -13.04 -20.21 -25.87
C TRP A 84 -14.36 -20.98 -26.00
N ALA A 85 -15.27 -20.50 -26.84
CA ALA A 85 -16.52 -21.22 -27.12
C ALA A 85 -16.23 -22.49 -27.94
N ASP A 86 -15.42 -22.37 -28.99
CA ASP A 86 -15.02 -23.49 -29.83
C ASP A 86 -14.10 -24.46 -29.11
N ALA A 87 -13.13 -23.97 -28.32
CA ALA A 87 -12.25 -24.81 -27.51
C ALA A 87 -13.06 -25.70 -26.54
N ARG A 88 -14.10 -25.15 -25.89
CA ARG A 88 -15.02 -25.93 -25.05
C ARG A 88 -15.80 -26.98 -25.84
N ARG A 89 -16.34 -26.60 -27.01
CA ARG A 89 -17.11 -27.50 -27.87
C ARG A 89 -16.23 -28.65 -28.40
N PHE A 90 -15.06 -28.32 -28.92
CA PHE A 90 -14.12 -29.29 -29.47
C PHE A 90 -13.52 -30.18 -28.38
N LEU A 91 -13.17 -29.65 -27.21
CA LEU A 91 -12.69 -30.48 -26.10
C LEU A 91 -13.74 -31.52 -25.68
N LYS A 92 -15.01 -31.12 -25.55
CA LYS A 92 -16.10 -32.05 -25.24
C LYS A 92 -16.21 -33.17 -26.27
N ALA A 93 -16.11 -32.86 -27.56
CA ALA A 93 -16.14 -33.85 -28.63
C ALA A 93 -14.88 -34.73 -28.64
N TYR A 94 -13.72 -34.15 -28.38
CA TYR A 94 -12.42 -34.82 -28.37
C TYR A 94 -12.33 -35.85 -27.24
N LEU A 95 -12.87 -35.55 -26.06
CA LEU A 95 -12.92 -36.46 -24.91
C LEU A 95 -13.71 -37.74 -25.18
N ALA A 96 -14.66 -37.71 -26.13
CA ALA A 96 -15.46 -38.89 -26.51
C ALA A 96 -14.71 -39.85 -27.46
N LEU A 97 -13.54 -39.45 -27.98
CA LEU A 97 -12.76 -40.27 -28.89
C LEU A 97 -11.83 -41.23 -28.12
N PRO A 98 -11.74 -42.52 -28.53
CA PRO A 98 -10.92 -43.51 -27.85
C PRO A 98 -9.41 -43.27 -28.03
N GLU A 99 -8.98 -42.76 -29.19
CA GLU A 99 -7.57 -42.51 -29.55
C GLU A 99 -7.13 -41.06 -29.29
N ARG A 100 -7.71 -40.40 -28.28
CA ARG A 100 -7.38 -39.00 -27.96
C ARG A 100 -5.98 -38.86 -27.36
N ASP A 101 -5.27 -37.82 -27.75
CA ASP A 101 -4.01 -37.41 -27.13
C ASP A 101 -4.27 -36.74 -25.77
N ARG A 102 -3.72 -37.35 -24.72
CA ARG A 102 -3.83 -36.86 -23.34
C ARG A 102 -3.08 -35.54 -23.12
N MET A 103 -2.00 -35.27 -23.86
CA MET A 103 -1.29 -34.00 -23.75
C MET A 103 -2.18 -32.84 -24.21
N LEU A 104 -2.83 -32.99 -25.37
CA LEU A 104 -3.74 -31.98 -25.89
C LEU A 104 -4.95 -31.75 -24.97
N VAL A 105 -5.47 -32.82 -24.33
CA VAL A 105 -6.53 -32.68 -23.30
C VAL A 105 -6.04 -31.79 -22.17
N PHE A 106 -4.90 -32.09 -21.56
CA PHE A 106 -4.36 -31.26 -20.47
C PHE A 106 -4.04 -29.83 -20.91
N TYR A 107 -3.57 -29.63 -22.13
CA TYR A 107 -3.30 -28.30 -22.68
C TYR A 107 -4.58 -27.47 -22.76
N ALA A 108 -5.65 -28.05 -23.32
CA ALA A 108 -6.94 -27.39 -23.46
C ALA A 108 -7.64 -27.15 -22.11
N GLU A 109 -7.63 -28.14 -21.21
CA GLU A 109 -8.20 -28.00 -19.86
C GLU A 109 -7.45 -26.92 -19.05
N GLY A 110 -6.12 -26.88 -19.14
CA GLY A 110 -5.29 -25.85 -18.53
C GLY A 110 -5.64 -24.44 -19.03
N ALA A 111 -5.78 -24.28 -20.34
CA ALA A 111 -6.12 -22.99 -20.94
C ALA A 111 -7.52 -22.52 -20.55
N LEU A 112 -8.52 -23.42 -20.56
CA LEU A 112 -9.88 -23.11 -20.13
C LEU A 112 -9.97 -22.80 -18.64
N ALA A 113 -9.24 -23.52 -17.79
CA ALA A 113 -9.17 -23.24 -16.36
C ALA A 113 -8.54 -21.87 -16.07
N ARG A 114 -7.45 -21.52 -16.77
CA ARG A 114 -6.82 -20.19 -16.68
C ARG A 114 -7.79 -19.08 -17.12
N GLN A 115 -8.50 -19.28 -18.24
CA GLN A 115 -9.54 -18.36 -18.72
C GLN A 115 -10.67 -18.16 -17.70
N ALA A 116 -11.07 -19.21 -17.00
CA ALA A 116 -12.05 -19.17 -15.93
C ALA A 116 -11.52 -18.60 -14.60
N ARG A 117 -10.24 -18.16 -14.56
CA ARG A 117 -9.54 -17.71 -13.34
C ARG A 117 -9.45 -18.78 -12.25
N ASP A 118 -9.59 -20.06 -12.62
CA ASP A 118 -9.25 -21.21 -11.80
C ASP A 118 -7.77 -21.57 -12.02
N LEU A 119 -6.91 -20.71 -11.48
CA LEU A 119 -5.47 -20.85 -11.61
C LEU A 119 -4.92 -22.11 -10.93
N ALA A 120 -5.64 -22.63 -9.91
CA ALA A 120 -5.25 -23.85 -9.23
C ALA A 120 -5.44 -25.09 -10.13
N SER A 121 -6.59 -25.20 -10.80
CA SER A 121 -6.79 -26.28 -11.77
C SER A 121 -5.89 -26.11 -12.99
N ALA A 122 -5.71 -24.88 -13.48
CA ALA A 122 -4.81 -24.61 -14.61
C ALA A 122 -3.37 -25.09 -14.34
N GLU A 123 -2.84 -24.78 -13.15
CA GLU A 123 -1.51 -25.23 -12.72
C GLU A 123 -1.44 -26.76 -12.68
N ARG A 124 -2.47 -27.43 -12.13
CA ARG A 124 -2.53 -28.89 -12.08
C ARG A 124 -2.49 -29.51 -13.48
N TYR A 125 -3.28 -28.97 -14.41
CA TYR A 125 -3.33 -29.48 -15.79
C TYR A 125 -2.01 -29.29 -16.54
N TYR A 126 -1.41 -28.09 -16.46
CA TYR A 126 -0.13 -27.87 -17.14
C TYR A 126 1.02 -28.64 -16.52
N ARG A 127 1.04 -28.86 -15.20
CA ARG A 127 2.00 -29.78 -14.56
C ARG A 127 1.79 -31.22 -15.02
N ALA A 128 0.55 -31.67 -15.16
CA ALA A 128 0.24 -33.02 -15.68
C ALA A 128 0.67 -33.16 -17.15
N LEU A 129 0.51 -32.12 -17.96
CA LEU A 129 1.04 -32.07 -19.33
C LEU A 129 2.56 -32.22 -19.34
N LEU A 130 3.28 -31.41 -18.56
CA LEU A 130 4.75 -31.42 -18.54
C LEU A 130 5.33 -32.69 -17.90
N ALA A 131 4.54 -33.43 -17.11
CA ALA A 131 4.91 -34.77 -16.67
C ALA A 131 4.89 -35.80 -17.82
N LEU A 132 4.07 -35.59 -18.85
CA LEU A 132 4.06 -36.43 -20.06
C LEU A 132 5.16 -36.02 -21.04
N GLN A 133 5.37 -34.71 -21.23
CA GLN A 133 6.37 -34.15 -22.14
C GLN A 133 7.07 -32.93 -21.50
N PRO A 134 8.20 -33.14 -20.80
CA PRO A 134 8.88 -32.08 -20.04
C PRO A 134 9.43 -30.93 -20.89
N ASP A 135 9.72 -31.16 -22.16
CA ASP A 135 10.26 -30.20 -23.13
C ASP A 135 9.18 -29.60 -24.05
N PHE A 136 7.90 -29.73 -23.70
CA PHE A 136 6.82 -29.07 -24.44
C PHE A 136 6.76 -27.57 -24.09
N LEU A 137 7.50 -26.77 -24.85
CA LEU A 137 7.66 -25.33 -24.64
C LEU A 137 6.34 -24.55 -24.49
N PRO A 138 5.27 -24.79 -25.29
CA PRO A 138 4.00 -24.08 -25.09
C PRO A 138 3.36 -24.35 -23.73
N GLY A 139 3.47 -25.59 -23.21
CA GLY A 139 2.97 -25.95 -21.88
C GLY A 139 3.80 -25.32 -20.76
N LEU A 140 5.12 -25.24 -20.94
CA LEU A 140 6.03 -24.57 -20.00
C LEU A 140 5.72 -23.08 -19.88
N LEU A 141 5.52 -22.41 -21.01
CA LEU A 141 5.15 -20.99 -21.05
C LEU A 141 3.79 -20.72 -20.41
N GLU A 142 2.80 -21.57 -20.65
CA GLU A 142 1.49 -21.43 -20.02
C GLU A 142 1.51 -21.73 -18.51
N LEU A 143 2.27 -22.75 -18.07
CA LEU A 143 2.50 -22.97 -16.64
C LEU A 143 3.15 -21.75 -15.99
N ALA A 144 4.21 -21.19 -16.61
CA ALA A 144 4.89 -20.00 -16.10
C ALA A 144 3.94 -18.80 -15.96
N ARG A 145 3.03 -18.60 -16.93
CA ARG A 145 1.99 -17.56 -16.89
C ARG A 145 0.97 -17.79 -15.77
N VAL A 146 0.48 -19.02 -15.60
CA VAL A 146 -0.44 -19.36 -14.49
C VAL A 146 0.20 -19.10 -13.14
N LEU A 147 1.46 -19.50 -12.96
CA LEU A 147 2.21 -19.26 -11.73
C LEU A 147 2.44 -17.76 -11.48
N PHE A 148 2.77 -17.00 -12.54
CA PHE A 148 2.95 -15.55 -12.48
C PHE A 148 1.67 -14.82 -12.08
N GLU A 149 0.53 -15.17 -12.69
CA GLU A 149 -0.78 -14.62 -12.39
C GLU A 149 -1.21 -14.94 -10.96
N ASN A 150 -0.92 -16.16 -10.50
CA ASN A 150 -1.27 -16.59 -9.16
C ASN A 150 -0.26 -16.13 -8.09
N ARG A 151 0.70 -15.25 -8.41
CA ARG A 151 1.73 -14.74 -7.47
C ARG A 151 2.64 -15.83 -6.87
N LYS A 152 2.84 -16.93 -7.59
CA LYS A 152 3.85 -17.96 -7.27
C LYS A 152 5.19 -17.57 -7.90
N ASP A 153 5.70 -16.40 -7.53
CA ASP A 153 6.77 -15.70 -8.24
C ASP A 153 8.06 -16.52 -8.38
N GLY A 154 8.47 -17.22 -7.32
CA GLY A 154 9.68 -18.05 -7.34
C GLY A 154 9.59 -19.20 -8.34
N ALA A 155 8.44 -19.88 -8.38
CA ALA A 155 8.18 -20.96 -9.33
C ALA A 155 8.05 -20.41 -10.76
N ALA A 156 7.30 -19.33 -10.96
CA ALA A 156 7.16 -18.68 -12.26
C ALA A 156 8.53 -18.29 -12.85
N LEU A 157 9.43 -17.75 -12.02
CA LEU A 157 10.77 -17.37 -12.45
C LEU A 157 11.60 -18.58 -12.89
N ALA A 158 11.46 -19.72 -12.21
CA ALA A 158 12.13 -20.96 -12.59
C ALA A 158 11.62 -21.46 -13.96
N GLU A 159 10.31 -21.54 -14.15
CA GLU A 159 9.70 -22.01 -15.42
C GLU A 159 10.07 -21.07 -16.59
N PHE A 160 10.02 -19.74 -16.39
CA PHE A 160 10.43 -18.80 -17.44
C PHE A 160 11.91 -18.93 -17.80
N ARG A 161 12.81 -19.17 -16.83
CA ARG A 161 14.23 -19.40 -17.11
C ARG A 161 14.47 -20.69 -17.89
N GLN A 162 13.73 -21.75 -17.56
CA GLN A 162 13.78 -22.98 -18.33
C GLN A 162 13.30 -22.74 -19.78
N ALA A 163 12.23 -21.98 -19.96
CA ALA A 163 11.75 -21.60 -21.29
C ALA A 163 12.79 -20.75 -22.06
N GLN A 164 13.50 -19.83 -21.40
CA GLN A 164 14.60 -19.07 -22.02
C GLN A 164 15.67 -20.00 -22.59
N ALA A 165 16.16 -20.96 -21.79
CA ALA A 165 17.20 -21.90 -22.21
C ALA A 165 16.77 -22.73 -23.44
N MET A 166 15.49 -23.10 -23.53
CA MET A 166 14.95 -23.81 -24.69
C MET A 166 14.82 -22.93 -25.95
N LEU A 167 14.56 -21.64 -25.77
CA LEU A 167 14.42 -20.69 -26.87
C LEU A 167 15.77 -20.26 -27.46
N GLU A 168 16.88 -20.42 -26.73
CA GLU A 168 18.23 -20.11 -27.21
C GLU A 168 18.61 -20.97 -28.42
N SER A 169 18.23 -22.25 -28.43
CA SER A 169 18.53 -23.19 -29.53
C SER A 169 17.71 -22.94 -30.80
N GLN A 170 16.67 -22.11 -30.75
CA GLN A 170 15.72 -21.87 -31.86
C GLN A 170 16.07 -20.65 -32.75
N GLY A 171 17.17 -19.94 -32.43
CA GLY A 171 17.63 -18.79 -33.23
C GLY A 171 16.58 -17.68 -33.37
N ASP A 172 16.57 -17.00 -34.53
CA ASP A 172 15.75 -15.81 -34.77
C ASP A 172 14.24 -16.09 -34.83
N LYS A 173 13.82 -17.34 -35.12
CA LYS A 173 12.40 -17.73 -35.16
C LYS A 173 11.69 -17.56 -33.81
N ALA A 174 12.45 -17.53 -32.72
CA ALA A 174 11.98 -17.42 -31.35
C ALA A 174 12.08 -16.00 -30.76
N ALA A 175 12.56 -15.00 -31.52
CA ALA A 175 12.91 -13.68 -31.00
C ALA A 175 11.76 -12.98 -30.24
N GLY A 176 10.54 -12.99 -30.80
CA GLY A 176 9.37 -12.36 -30.15
C GLY A 176 8.93 -13.07 -28.86
N ILE A 177 9.01 -14.40 -28.82
CA ILE A 177 8.71 -15.18 -27.62
C ILE A 177 9.77 -14.92 -26.55
N ARG A 178 11.06 -14.87 -26.94
CA ARG A 178 12.17 -14.56 -26.05
C ARG A 178 12.00 -13.20 -25.37
N GLN A 179 11.67 -12.16 -26.15
CA GLN A 179 11.40 -10.82 -25.61
C GLN A 179 10.24 -10.81 -24.58
N THR A 180 9.18 -11.57 -24.86
CA THR A 180 8.05 -11.71 -23.93
C THR A 180 8.49 -12.37 -22.62
N VAL A 181 9.23 -13.48 -22.70
CA VAL A 181 9.75 -14.20 -21.53
C VAL A 181 10.72 -13.32 -20.72
N ASP A 182 11.63 -12.60 -21.39
CA ASP A 182 12.56 -11.66 -20.76
C ASP A 182 11.82 -10.59 -19.95
N THR A 183 10.67 -10.13 -20.47
CA THR A 183 9.84 -9.14 -19.79
C THR A 183 9.20 -9.70 -18.53
N PHE A 184 8.65 -10.92 -18.56
CA PHE A 184 8.16 -11.60 -17.35
C PHE A 184 9.26 -11.83 -16.32
N VAL A 185 10.45 -12.27 -16.75
CA VAL A 185 11.61 -12.43 -15.88
C VAL A 185 12.01 -11.10 -15.24
N LYS A 186 12.00 -10.01 -15.99
CA LYS A 186 12.28 -8.66 -15.49
C LYS A 186 11.25 -8.22 -14.43
N VAL A 187 9.96 -8.46 -14.66
CA VAL A 187 8.89 -8.17 -13.69
C VAL A 187 9.07 -8.99 -12.41
N LEU A 188 9.33 -10.30 -12.52
CA LEU A 188 9.52 -11.19 -11.36
C LEU A 188 10.75 -10.82 -10.52
N ARG A 189 11.86 -10.44 -11.18
CA ARG A 189 13.04 -9.91 -10.49
C ARG A 189 12.73 -8.60 -9.78
N ARG A 190 11.88 -7.75 -10.36
CA ARG A 190 11.45 -6.49 -9.74
C ARG A 190 10.52 -6.70 -8.54
N ARG A 191 9.61 -7.68 -8.59
CA ARG A 191 8.75 -8.06 -7.46
C ARG A 191 9.56 -8.47 -6.22
N SER A 192 10.76 -9.02 -6.43
CA SER A 192 11.67 -9.48 -5.36
C SER A 192 12.86 -8.53 -5.07
N ALA A 193 12.96 -7.44 -5.82
CA ALA A 193 13.97 -6.41 -5.61
C ALA A 193 13.61 -5.52 -4.41
N TRP A 194 14.60 -4.75 -3.96
CA TRP A 194 14.31 -3.62 -3.08
C TRP A 194 13.48 -2.59 -3.82
N GLN A 195 12.40 -2.16 -3.20
CA GLN A 195 11.54 -1.09 -3.71
C GLN A 195 11.44 -0.01 -2.64
N GLY A 196 11.60 1.25 -3.03
CA GLY A 196 11.61 2.32 -2.07
C GLY A 196 11.46 3.71 -2.66
N SER A 197 11.33 4.67 -1.76
CA SER A 197 11.46 6.07 -2.12
C SER A 197 11.93 6.91 -0.95
N LEU A 198 12.62 8.00 -1.26
CA LEU A 198 12.99 9.03 -0.30
C LEU A 198 12.57 10.38 -0.87
N ALA A 199 11.73 11.09 -0.14
CA ALA A 199 11.33 12.46 -0.41
C ALA A 199 11.88 13.37 0.69
N ILE A 200 12.54 14.46 0.30
CA ILE A 200 13.07 15.45 1.24
C ILE A 200 12.97 16.85 0.63
N GLY A 201 12.76 17.86 1.47
CA GLY A 201 12.87 19.25 1.04
C GLY A 201 12.40 20.26 2.07
N PRO A 202 12.47 21.57 1.74
CA PRO A 202 12.03 22.63 2.64
C PRO A 202 10.55 22.48 2.98
N GLY A 203 10.25 22.70 4.26
CA GLY A 203 8.92 22.68 4.83
C GLY A 203 8.65 23.93 5.66
N TYR A 204 7.38 24.11 6.03
CA TYR A 204 6.92 25.15 6.91
C TYR A 204 5.80 24.61 7.80
N SER A 205 5.71 25.10 9.03
CA SER A 205 4.54 24.91 9.87
C SER A 205 4.09 26.21 10.53
N SER A 206 2.77 26.37 10.59
CA SER A 206 2.14 27.54 11.23
C SER A 206 1.95 27.41 12.74
N ASN A 207 2.22 26.25 13.34
CA ASN A 207 1.96 25.99 14.76
C ASN A 207 2.74 24.76 15.27
N LEU A 208 4.05 24.92 15.51
CA LEU A 208 4.94 23.85 15.97
C LEU A 208 4.56 23.29 17.33
N ASN A 209 4.26 24.20 18.27
CA ASN A 209 3.91 23.88 19.65
C ASN A 209 2.44 23.46 19.83
N GLN A 210 1.66 23.39 18.74
CA GLN A 210 0.26 22.98 18.74
C GLN A 210 -0.59 23.79 19.73
N SER A 211 -0.29 25.08 19.84
CA SER A 211 -0.94 25.94 20.80
C SER A 211 -2.36 26.33 20.38
N SER A 212 -3.22 26.47 21.38
CA SER A 212 -4.52 27.14 21.31
C SER A 212 -4.43 28.66 21.20
N ALA A 213 -3.29 29.24 21.61
CA ALA A 213 -3.09 30.66 21.85
C ALA A 213 -4.19 31.27 22.75
N SER A 214 -4.76 30.46 23.64
CA SER A 214 -5.86 30.87 24.53
C SER A 214 -5.37 31.84 25.60
N TYR A 215 -6.16 32.87 25.85
CA TYR A 215 -6.02 33.81 26.95
C TYR A 215 -7.36 33.92 27.70
N ALA A 216 -7.31 33.82 29.01
CA ALA A 216 -8.45 34.10 29.88
C ALA A 216 -8.00 34.85 31.12
N CYS A 217 -8.72 35.90 31.51
CA CYS A 217 -8.54 36.52 32.81
C CYS A 217 -9.42 35.79 33.84
N LEU A 218 -8.79 35.10 34.79
CA LEU A 218 -9.46 34.29 35.81
C LEU A 218 -9.90 35.13 37.01
N LEU A 219 -9.17 36.21 37.30
CA LEU A 219 -9.51 37.16 38.37
C LEU A 219 -9.22 38.58 37.89
N LYS A 220 -10.23 39.45 37.94
CA LYS A 220 -10.11 40.88 37.67
C LYS A 220 -10.13 41.67 38.98
N GLY A 221 -9.30 42.70 39.09
CA GLY A 221 -9.37 43.70 40.15
C GLY A 221 -10.51 44.69 39.91
N ASP A 222 -10.81 45.48 40.93
CA ASP A 222 -11.87 46.49 40.89
C ASP A 222 -11.62 47.60 39.83
N ASP A 223 -10.35 47.81 39.48
CA ASP A 223 -9.89 48.72 38.42
C ASP A 223 -9.93 48.10 37.00
N GLY A 224 -10.37 46.85 36.89
CA GLY A 224 -10.40 46.09 35.64
C GLY A 224 -9.09 45.39 35.26
N THR A 225 -8.02 45.55 36.06
CA THR A 225 -6.73 44.89 35.83
C THR A 225 -6.86 43.39 36.01
N CYS A 226 -6.23 42.60 35.13
CA CYS A 226 -6.20 41.16 35.30
C CYS A 226 -5.17 40.76 36.35
N LEU A 227 -5.64 40.28 37.51
CA LEU A 227 -4.79 39.87 38.63
C LEU A 227 -4.28 38.44 38.46
N ILE A 228 -5.09 37.57 37.86
CA ILE A 228 -4.73 36.19 37.56
C ILE A 228 -5.21 35.87 36.15
N ASP A 229 -4.29 35.54 35.26
CA ASP A 229 -4.60 35.10 33.90
C ASP A 229 -4.18 33.64 33.66
N ARG A 230 -4.77 33.06 32.62
CA ARG A 230 -4.34 31.82 32.01
C ARG A 230 -3.99 32.14 30.56
N LYS A 231 -2.69 32.27 30.30
CA LYS A 231 -2.15 32.47 28.95
C LYS A 231 -1.40 31.23 28.49
N VAL A 232 -1.86 30.64 27.40
CA VAL A 232 -1.11 29.60 26.68
C VAL A 232 -0.19 30.29 25.66
N PRO A 233 1.06 29.83 25.45
CA PRO A 233 2.00 30.48 24.53
C PRO A 233 1.43 30.68 23.13
N ASP A 234 1.85 31.72 22.42
CA ASP A 234 1.42 31.92 21.04
C ASP A 234 1.90 30.77 20.12
N ALA A 235 1.22 30.60 18.98
CA ALA A 235 1.59 29.58 18.00
C ALA A 235 2.95 29.90 17.37
N ILE A 236 3.89 28.95 17.47
CA ILE A 236 5.23 29.10 16.90
C ILE A 236 5.20 28.70 15.43
N GLN A 237 5.59 29.62 14.56
CA GLN A 237 5.72 29.38 13.13
C GLN A 237 7.19 29.18 12.78
N ALA A 238 7.49 28.20 11.92
CA ALA A 238 8.86 27.98 11.50
C ALA A 238 8.96 27.33 10.12
N ALA A 239 10.01 27.71 9.39
CA ALA A 239 10.55 26.91 8.30
C ALA A 239 11.34 25.72 8.85
N GLY A 240 11.38 24.63 8.09
CA GLY A 240 12.07 23.40 8.44
C GLY A 240 12.36 22.53 7.23
N ILE A 241 12.62 21.26 7.47
CA ILE A 241 12.88 20.23 6.47
C ILE A 241 11.89 19.11 6.71
N ASN A 242 11.08 18.79 5.72
CA ASN A 242 10.21 17.62 5.73
C ASN A 242 10.93 16.47 5.03
N PHE A 243 10.79 15.26 5.57
CA PHE A 243 11.31 14.05 4.94
C PHE A 243 10.36 12.87 5.12
N GLU A 244 10.28 12.04 4.08
CA GLU A 244 9.53 10.79 4.04
C GLU A 244 10.31 9.74 3.27
N GLY A 245 10.43 8.56 3.83
CA GLY A 245 11.19 7.44 3.32
C GLY A 245 10.37 6.16 3.45
N MET A 246 10.47 5.30 2.45
CA MET A 246 9.91 3.96 2.49
C MET A 246 10.88 3.00 1.83
N LEU A 247 10.98 1.81 2.39
CA LEU A 247 11.78 0.71 1.86
C LEU A 247 10.99 -0.57 2.06
N SER A 248 10.97 -1.43 1.05
CA SER A 248 10.31 -2.73 1.12
C SER A 248 11.06 -3.76 0.29
N ARG A 249 10.95 -5.02 0.70
CA ARG A 249 11.44 -6.16 -0.07
C ARG A 249 10.66 -7.41 0.32
N ARG A 250 10.42 -8.26 -0.67
CA ARG A 250 9.83 -9.59 -0.49
C ARG A 250 10.78 -10.67 -0.99
N VAL A 251 10.99 -11.70 -0.18
CA VAL A 251 11.73 -12.91 -0.56
C VAL A 251 10.74 -14.06 -0.65
N PRO A 252 10.49 -14.63 -1.86
CA PRO A 252 9.64 -15.80 -1.98
C PRO A 252 10.32 -17.01 -1.33
N ILE A 253 9.55 -17.83 -0.60
CA ILE A 253 10.06 -19.07 0.03
C ILE A 253 9.52 -20.32 -0.67
N GLY A 254 8.23 -20.33 -1.03
CA GLY A 254 7.60 -21.49 -1.64
C GLY A 254 6.13 -21.23 -1.95
N GLY A 255 5.68 -21.67 -3.14
CA GLY A 255 4.33 -21.42 -3.63
C GLY A 255 4.00 -19.92 -3.58
N ASN A 256 2.91 -19.60 -2.88
CA ASN A 256 2.39 -18.25 -2.70
C ASN A 256 3.03 -17.50 -1.51
N GLY A 257 3.80 -18.21 -0.67
CA GLY A 257 4.37 -17.69 0.58
C GLY A 257 5.70 -16.95 0.38
N GLY A 258 5.94 -15.95 1.22
CA GLY A 258 7.16 -15.18 1.26
C GLY A 258 7.45 -14.59 2.63
N ILE A 259 8.64 -14.02 2.76
CA ILE A 259 9.00 -13.12 3.87
C ILE A 259 9.05 -11.71 3.31
N ALA A 260 8.24 -10.82 3.86
CA ALA A 260 8.17 -9.42 3.47
C ALA A 260 8.70 -8.53 4.60
N GLY A 261 9.59 -7.61 4.25
CA GLY A 261 10.10 -6.56 5.11
C GLY A 261 9.69 -5.19 4.61
N ARG A 262 9.33 -4.29 5.53
CA ARG A 262 9.02 -2.89 5.23
C ARG A 262 9.58 -1.98 6.33
N ALA A 263 10.13 -0.84 5.93
CA ALA A 263 10.58 0.23 6.80
C ALA A 263 10.03 1.57 6.29
N LEU A 264 9.49 2.37 7.20
CA LEU A 264 8.94 3.70 6.94
C LEU A 264 9.67 4.70 7.84
N LEU A 265 10.15 5.78 7.25
CA LEU A 265 10.82 6.87 7.97
C LEU A 265 10.09 8.17 7.63
N TYR A 266 9.66 8.95 8.59
CA TYR A 266 9.02 10.24 8.30
C TYR A 266 9.16 11.22 9.45
N GLY A 267 9.13 12.51 9.12
CA GLY A 267 9.22 13.56 10.12
C GLY A 267 9.50 14.94 9.57
N ASP A 268 9.70 15.86 10.51
CA ASP A 268 10.01 17.25 10.27
C ASP A 268 11.15 17.69 11.19
N ILE A 269 12.16 18.36 10.63
CA ILE A 269 13.26 18.94 11.38
C ILE A 269 13.17 20.47 11.29
N TYR A 270 13.26 21.16 12.42
CA TYR A 270 13.22 22.62 12.49
C TYR A 270 14.53 23.13 13.09
N PRO A 271 15.55 23.49 12.28
CA PRO A 271 16.87 23.88 12.78
C PRO A 271 16.84 25.05 13.78
N GLY A 272 15.96 26.04 13.58
CA GLY A 272 15.77 27.15 14.52
C GLY A 272 14.90 26.81 15.75
N ASN A 273 14.30 25.61 15.79
CA ASN A 273 13.33 25.16 16.78
C ASN A 273 13.51 23.67 17.07
N VAL A 274 14.74 23.23 17.36
CA VAL A 274 15.12 21.81 17.39
C VAL A 274 14.26 21.00 18.34
N SER A 275 13.84 21.54 19.49
CA SER A 275 12.95 20.88 20.46
C SER A 275 11.61 20.41 19.89
N TYR A 276 11.17 20.96 18.75
CA TYR A 276 9.95 20.58 18.04
C TYR A 276 10.19 19.65 16.85
N SER A 277 11.46 19.31 16.56
CA SER A 277 11.80 18.36 15.51
C SER A 277 11.33 16.96 15.89
N GLN A 278 10.84 16.19 14.94
CA GLN A 278 10.32 14.85 15.17
C GLN A 278 10.69 13.94 14.00
N ALA A 279 11.04 12.70 14.32
CA ALA A 279 11.24 11.63 13.36
C ALA A 279 10.60 10.36 13.89
N THR A 280 10.00 9.56 13.02
CA THR A 280 9.50 8.22 13.35
C THR A 280 10.04 7.23 12.35
N LEU A 281 10.61 6.13 12.84
CA LEU A 281 10.95 4.95 12.06
C LEU A 281 10.03 3.80 12.49
N SER A 282 9.27 3.27 11.56
CA SER A 282 8.44 2.07 11.73
C SER A 282 8.98 0.96 10.86
N THR A 283 9.19 -0.21 11.45
CA THR A 283 9.71 -1.40 10.75
C THR A 283 8.80 -2.59 10.99
N GLN A 284 8.67 -3.44 9.98
CA GLN A 284 7.93 -4.71 10.06
C GLN A 284 8.63 -5.76 9.20
N ILE A 285 8.71 -6.99 9.69
CA ILE A 285 9.25 -8.13 8.94
C ILE A 285 8.49 -9.38 9.32
N GLY A 286 7.90 -10.09 8.35
CA GLY A 286 7.07 -11.23 8.64
C GLY A 286 6.66 -12.05 7.43
N TYR A 287 5.79 -13.01 7.67
CA TYR A 287 5.28 -13.88 6.62
C TYR A 287 4.21 -13.16 5.81
N ASP A 288 4.24 -13.34 4.49
CA ASP A 288 3.18 -12.94 3.59
C ASP A 288 2.75 -14.09 2.66
N HIS A 289 1.50 -14.02 2.23
CA HIS A 289 0.91 -14.91 1.25
C HIS A 289 0.23 -14.06 0.19
N GLN A 290 0.54 -14.29 -1.09
CA GLN A 290 -0.03 -13.53 -2.20
C GLN A 290 -0.67 -14.47 -3.22
N SER A 291 -1.81 -14.05 -3.77
CA SER A 291 -2.53 -14.74 -4.85
C SER A 291 -3.10 -13.74 -5.84
N ALA A 292 -3.70 -14.22 -6.93
CA ALA A 292 -4.42 -13.36 -7.86
C ALA A 292 -5.62 -12.63 -7.22
N ARG A 293 -6.17 -13.16 -6.12
CA ARG A 293 -7.38 -12.63 -5.47
C ARG A 293 -7.08 -11.69 -4.30
N GLY A 294 -5.82 -11.56 -3.91
CA GLY A 294 -5.46 -10.78 -2.74
C GLY A 294 -4.22 -11.30 -2.03
N SER A 295 -3.95 -10.71 -0.88
CA SER A 295 -2.81 -11.04 -0.03
C SER A 295 -3.16 -11.03 1.45
N PHE A 296 -2.34 -11.69 2.24
CA PHE A 296 -2.36 -11.59 3.70
C PHE A 296 -0.92 -11.51 4.20
N ALA A 297 -0.67 -10.74 5.25
CA ALA A 297 0.61 -10.64 5.91
C ALA A 297 0.45 -10.58 7.43
N LEU A 298 1.39 -11.19 8.15
CA LEU A 298 1.50 -11.11 9.60
C LEU A 298 2.97 -10.88 9.96
N ALA A 299 3.23 -9.77 10.66
CA ALA A 299 4.60 -9.37 10.99
C ALA A 299 4.71 -8.80 12.40
N PRO A 300 5.73 -9.17 13.19
CA PRO A 300 6.19 -8.31 14.28
C PRO A 300 6.58 -6.92 13.75
N THR A 301 6.41 -5.92 14.60
CA THR A 301 6.69 -4.52 14.28
C THR A 301 7.55 -3.88 15.37
N PHE A 302 8.39 -2.93 14.96
CA PHE A 302 9.13 -2.05 15.87
C PHE A 302 9.03 -0.60 15.39
N ASP A 303 8.53 0.27 16.26
CA ASP A 303 8.48 1.72 16.08
C ASP A 303 9.48 2.40 17.02
N ILE A 304 10.18 3.42 16.53
CA ILE A 304 10.95 4.37 17.35
C ILE A 304 10.61 5.79 16.91
N GLY A 305 10.25 6.63 17.88
CA GLY A 305 9.91 8.04 17.64
C GLY A 305 10.79 8.98 18.44
N SER A 306 11.20 10.10 17.84
CA SER A 306 11.96 11.15 18.49
C SER A 306 11.13 12.42 18.74
N LEU A 307 11.57 13.18 19.74
CA LEU A 307 11.15 14.56 19.99
C LEU A 307 12.38 15.39 20.34
N GLY A 308 12.67 16.39 19.51
CA GLY A 308 13.95 17.07 19.49
C GLY A 308 15.11 16.11 19.23
N SER A 309 16.16 16.22 20.04
CA SER A 309 17.33 15.32 19.99
C SER A 309 17.14 14.02 20.77
N ALA A 310 16.01 13.84 21.46
CA ALA A 310 15.79 12.69 22.33
C ALA A 310 14.88 11.65 21.69
N THR A 311 15.11 10.38 22.05
CA THR A 311 14.13 9.31 21.78
C THR A 311 12.93 9.54 22.69
N LEU A 312 11.75 9.73 22.11
CA LEU A 312 10.50 9.92 22.85
C LEU A 312 9.93 8.56 23.27
N TYR A 313 9.81 7.62 22.33
CA TYR A 313 9.29 6.28 22.62
C TYR A 313 9.93 5.21 21.74
N THR A 314 9.83 3.98 22.22
CA THR A 314 9.97 2.75 21.41
C THR A 314 8.70 1.93 21.55
N ALA A 315 8.30 1.19 20.51
CA ALA A 315 7.16 0.30 20.59
C ALA A 315 7.38 -1.01 19.85
N TRP A 316 7.17 -2.13 20.55
CA TRP A 316 7.12 -3.46 19.94
C TRP A 316 5.68 -3.86 19.71
N GLY A 317 5.41 -4.54 18.60
CA GLY A 317 4.05 -4.94 18.27
C GLY A 317 3.96 -6.06 17.26
N VAL A 318 2.73 -6.30 16.83
CA VAL A 318 2.36 -7.20 15.75
C VAL A 318 1.33 -6.51 14.86
N ARG A 319 1.42 -6.75 13.55
CA ARG A 319 0.50 -6.24 12.55
C ARG A 319 0.07 -7.38 11.63
N GLY A 320 -1.24 -7.51 11.46
CA GLY A 320 -1.89 -8.30 10.44
C GLY A 320 -2.49 -7.41 9.36
N GLU A 321 -2.33 -7.79 8.11
CA GLU A 321 -2.89 -7.08 6.96
C GLU A 321 -3.50 -8.10 5.98
N ALA A 322 -4.69 -7.80 5.46
CA ALA A 322 -5.30 -8.55 4.37
C ALA A 322 -5.76 -7.59 3.27
N VAL A 323 -5.47 -7.92 2.01
CA VAL A 323 -6.01 -7.24 0.84
C VAL A 323 -6.85 -8.24 0.06
N VAL A 324 -8.07 -7.86 -0.30
CA VAL A 324 -8.98 -8.65 -1.13
C VAL A 324 -9.33 -7.84 -2.37
N ASN A 325 -9.05 -8.40 -3.54
CA ASN A 325 -9.43 -7.83 -4.83
C ASN A 325 -10.76 -8.45 -5.24
N ALA A 326 -11.85 -7.70 -5.10
CA ALA A 326 -13.18 -8.19 -5.45
C ALA A 326 -13.37 -8.26 -6.98
N ASN A 327 -12.79 -7.30 -7.70
CA ASN A 327 -12.70 -7.23 -9.15
C ASN A 327 -11.55 -6.29 -9.54
N ASP A 328 -11.34 -6.07 -10.83
CA ASP A 328 -10.22 -5.26 -11.36
C ASP A 328 -10.31 -3.75 -11.01
N HIS A 329 -11.41 -3.31 -10.41
CA HIS A 329 -11.63 -1.91 -10.00
C HIS A 329 -11.91 -1.75 -8.51
N THR A 330 -12.01 -2.83 -7.74
CA THR A 330 -12.43 -2.80 -6.34
C THR A 330 -11.51 -3.63 -5.48
N ALA A 331 -10.88 -2.99 -4.51
CA ALA A 331 -10.05 -3.64 -3.52
C ALA A 331 -10.48 -3.23 -2.10
N LEU A 332 -10.31 -4.15 -1.16
CA LEU A 332 -10.55 -3.92 0.25
C LEU A 332 -9.30 -4.30 1.03
N ARG A 333 -8.86 -3.45 1.96
CA ARG A 333 -7.76 -3.74 2.88
C ARG A 333 -8.25 -3.66 4.30
N ILE A 334 -7.87 -4.66 5.08
CA ILE A 334 -8.10 -4.77 6.52
C ILE A 334 -6.73 -4.77 7.18
N GLU A 335 -6.53 -3.87 8.13
CA GLU A 335 -5.31 -3.79 8.91
C GLU A 335 -5.64 -3.87 10.39
N LEU A 336 -4.96 -4.75 11.10
CA LEU A 336 -5.07 -4.91 12.54
C LEU A 336 -3.68 -4.80 13.14
N SER A 337 -3.49 -3.97 14.15
CA SER A 337 -2.20 -3.84 14.82
C SER A 337 -2.37 -3.77 16.34
N ARG A 338 -1.36 -4.26 17.06
CA ARG A 338 -1.23 -4.01 18.49
C ARG A 338 0.24 -3.79 18.82
N LYS A 339 0.53 -2.65 19.46
CA LYS A 339 1.88 -2.28 19.90
C LYS A 339 1.90 -1.84 21.35
N ILE A 340 3.00 -2.07 22.05
CA ILE A 340 3.25 -1.64 23.42
C ILE A 340 4.20 -0.45 23.37
N LEU A 341 3.73 0.74 23.73
CA LEU A 341 4.53 1.96 23.76
C LEU A 341 5.23 2.11 25.11
N ASP A 342 6.55 2.34 25.06
CA ASP A 342 7.44 2.63 26.18
C ASP A 342 8.10 3.99 25.93
N TYR A 343 7.69 5.00 26.71
CA TYR A 343 8.16 6.37 26.64
C TYR A 343 9.42 6.55 27.48
N ARG A 344 10.50 6.99 26.82
CA ARG A 344 11.83 7.12 27.43
C ARG A 344 12.00 8.39 28.25
N LEU A 345 11.26 9.45 27.89
CA LEU A 345 11.34 10.74 28.56
C LEU A 345 10.46 10.75 29.83
N PRO A 346 10.99 11.16 31.01
CA PRO A 346 10.26 11.14 32.28
C PRO A 346 8.89 11.83 32.23
N ALA A 347 8.79 12.97 31.53
CA ALA A 347 7.56 13.75 31.39
C ALA A 347 6.44 13.00 30.62
N TYR A 348 6.74 11.87 29.99
CA TYR A 348 5.83 11.12 29.14
C TYR A 348 5.57 9.68 29.59
N ARG A 349 6.15 9.24 30.71
CA ARG A 349 5.91 7.89 31.25
C ARG A 349 4.44 7.62 31.59
N ASN A 350 3.66 8.68 31.82
CA ASN A 350 2.20 8.62 32.00
C ASN A 350 1.42 8.23 30.73
N PHE A 351 2.09 8.06 29.58
CA PHE A 351 1.52 7.59 28.31
C PHE A 351 1.89 6.13 27.97
N ASP A 352 2.73 5.47 28.79
CA ASP A 352 3.13 4.07 28.61
C ASP A 352 1.92 3.14 28.53
N GLY A 353 1.88 2.28 27.52
CA GLY A 353 0.78 1.31 27.38
C GLY A 353 0.55 0.82 25.97
N ALA A 354 -0.37 -0.12 25.82
CA ALA A 354 -0.74 -0.73 24.55
C ALA A 354 -1.59 0.22 23.68
N GLN A 355 -1.36 0.20 22.37
CA GLN A 355 -2.22 0.78 21.33
C GLN A 355 -2.67 -0.35 20.41
N THR A 356 -3.98 -0.49 20.25
CA THR A 356 -4.61 -1.41 19.30
C THR A 356 -5.27 -0.61 18.20
N GLU A 357 -5.08 -0.98 16.95
CA GLU A 357 -5.60 -0.27 15.79
C GLU A 357 -6.33 -1.25 14.87
N ALA A 358 -7.44 -0.81 14.29
CA ALA A 358 -8.16 -1.53 13.26
C ALA A 358 -8.59 -0.55 12.16
N TYR A 359 -8.13 -0.79 10.93
CA TYR A 359 -8.41 0.06 9.79
C TYR A 359 -9.04 -0.76 8.66
N LEU A 360 -10.10 -0.22 8.08
CA LEU A 360 -10.71 -0.74 6.87
C LEU A 360 -10.58 0.32 5.78
N THR A 361 -10.06 -0.06 4.62
CA THR A 361 -9.97 0.84 3.47
C THR A 361 -10.49 0.14 2.22
N GLY A 362 -11.51 0.70 1.58
CA GLY A 362 -11.94 0.31 0.24
C GLY A 362 -11.36 1.25 -0.82
N TRP A 363 -10.99 0.70 -1.98
CA TRP A 363 -10.65 1.46 -3.17
C TRP A 363 -11.61 1.13 -4.29
N TYR A 364 -11.97 2.16 -5.06
CA TYR A 364 -12.79 2.04 -6.25
C TYR A 364 -12.19 2.82 -7.42
N GLY A 365 -11.86 2.13 -8.51
CA GLY A 365 -11.41 2.73 -9.77
C GLY A 365 -12.58 3.31 -10.53
N VAL A 366 -12.65 4.64 -10.66
CA VAL A 366 -13.76 5.34 -11.33
C VAL A 366 -13.53 5.43 -12.84
N SER A 367 -12.30 5.76 -13.24
CA SER A 367 -11.88 5.86 -14.64
C SER A 367 -10.37 5.72 -14.74
N ARG A 368 -9.82 5.69 -15.97
CA ARG A 368 -8.37 5.64 -16.17
C ARG A 368 -7.70 6.81 -15.43
N GLY A 369 -6.86 6.45 -14.46
CA GLY A 369 -6.13 7.38 -13.62
C GLY A 369 -6.92 8.03 -12.48
N LEU A 370 -8.21 7.74 -12.27
CA LEU A 370 -8.98 8.22 -11.11
C LEU A 370 -9.41 7.06 -10.21
N SER A 371 -9.01 7.09 -8.94
CA SER A 371 -9.53 6.19 -7.91
C SER A 371 -10.00 6.93 -6.68
N LEU A 372 -11.07 6.44 -6.07
CA LEU A 372 -11.57 6.88 -4.77
C LEU A 372 -11.18 5.86 -3.72
N PHE A 373 -11.00 6.31 -2.49
CA PHE A 373 -10.78 5.42 -1.36
C PHE A 373 -11.36 5.97 -0.07
N GLY A 374 -11.69 5.08 0.86
CA GLY A 374 -12.14 5.48 2.17
C GLY A 374 -12.48 4.30 3.07
N GLY A 375 -12.78 4.62 4.33
CA GLY A 375 -13.25 3.64 5.29
C GLY A 375 -13.03 4.06 6.75
N PRO A 376 -13.59 3.27 7.69
CA PRO A 376 -13.53 3.55 9.11
C PRO A 376 -12.19 3.16 9.73
N ASP A 377 -11.85 3.88 10.80
CA ASP A 377 -10.67 3.69 11.63
C ASP A 377 -11.07 3.53 13.09
N PHE A 378 -10.40 2.63 13.80
CA PHE A 378 -10.56 2.45 15.23
C PHE A 378 -9.21 2.38 15.92
N VAL A 379 -9.06 3.09 17.03
CA VAL A 379 -7.87 3.03 17.90
C VAL A 379 -8.30 2.92 19.35
N ASP A 380 -7.70 1.99 20.07
CA ASP A 380 -7.81 1.84 21.51
C ASP A 380 -6.42 1.99 22.15
N LYS A 381 -6.22 3.07 22.91
CA LYS A 381 -4.95 3.37 23.58
C LYS A 381 -5.13 3.24 25.09
N THR A 382 -4.33 2.37 25.68
CA THR A 382 -4.10 2.32 27.13
C THR A 382 -2.89 3.17 27.51
N ALA A 383 -2.90 3.67 28.73
CA ALA A 383 -1.85 4.48 29.30
C ALA A 383 -1.75 4.19 30.81
N SER A 384 -0.56 4.32 31.38
CA SER A 384 -0.31 4.16 32.81
C SER A 384 -1.13 5.15 33.65
N ASN A 385 -1.37 6.35 33.12
CA ASN A 385 -2.42 7.24 33.62
C ASN A 385 -3.71 7.08 32.78
N ALA A 386 -4.80 6.65 33.42
CA ALA A 386 -6.08 6.44 32.76
C ALA A 386 -6.68 7.71 32.11
N ALA A 387 -6.31 8.91 32.56
CA ALA A 387 -6.69 10.17 31.94
C ALA A 387 -6.04 10.40 30.57
N ASN A 388 -4.97 9.66 30.24
CA ASN A 388 -4.31 9.65 28.93
C ASN A 388 -4.73 8.47 28.05
N ALA A 389 -5.45 7.50 28.59
CA ALA A 389 -6.02 6.39 27.81
C ALA A 389 -7.27 6.89 27.05
N TYR A 390 -7.47 6.41 25.83
CA TYR A 390 -8.59 6.84 25.00
C TYR A 390 -9.09 5.75 24.04
N ARG A 391 -10.31 5.95 23.55
CA ARG A 391 -10.83 5.30 22.35
C ARG A 391 -11.01 6.34 21.26
N GLN A 392 -10.76 5.95 20.03
CA GLN A 392 -10.91 6.83 18.88
C GLN A 392 -11.63 6.09 17.77
N LEU A 393 -12.70 6.69 17.28
CA LEU A 393 -13.35 6.32 16.03
C LEU A 393 -12.97 7.35 14.97
N GLY A 394 -12.68 6.90 13.76
CA GLY A 394 -12.39 7.79 12.65
C GLY A 394 -12.97 7.30 11.33
N PHE A 395 -12.96 8.19 10.36
CA PHE A 395 -13.32 7.91 8.98
C PHE A 395 -12.36 8.65 8.05
N ARG A 396 -11.97 7.98 6.96
CA ARG A 396 -11.13 8.55 5.91
C ARG A 396 -11.86 8.52 4.58
N LEU A 397 -11.68 9.57 3.80
CA LEU A 397 -12.15 9.65 2.41
C LEU A 397 -11.14 10.42 1.58
N GLY A 398 -10.83 9.90 0.40
CA GLY A 398 -9.87 10.54 -0.50
C GLY A 398 -9.97 10.05 -1.93
N MET A 399 -9.15 10.68 -2.77
CA MET A 399 -9.02 10.33 -4.17
C MET A 399 -7.57 10.44 -4.65
N ASN A 400 -7.28 9.69 -5.70
CA ASN A 400 -6.06 9.83 -6.48
C ASN A 400 -6.44 10.11 -7.93
N LYS A 401 -5.81 11.12 -8.54
CA LYS A 401 -5.96 11.43 -9.96
C LYS A 401 -4.60 11.55 -10.63
N SER A 402 -4.37 10.83 -11.71
CA SER A 402 -3.30 11.11 -12.67
C SER A 402 -3.84 11.89 -13.86
N PHE A 403 -3.10 12.91 -14.26
CA PHE A 403 -3.31 13.72 -15.45
C PHE A 403 -2.23 13.32 -16.47
N GLY A 404 -2.52 12.25 -17.21
CA GLY A 404 -1.54 11.59 -18.07
C GLY A 404 -0.30 11.15 -17.29
N LYS A 405 0.88 11.34 -17.89
CA LYS A 405 2.18 11.08 -17.27
C LYS A 405 2.80 12.33 -16.62
N ALA A 406 2.06 13.45 -16.55
CA ALA A 406 2.63 14.76 -16.21
C ALA A 406 2.42 15.15 -14.74
N VAL A 407 1.22 14.92 -14.21
CA VAL A 407 0.82 15.35 -12.86
C VAL A 407 0.06 14.24 -12.15
N GLY A 408 0.37 14.02 -10.87
CA GLY A 408 -0.41 13.17 -9.97
C GLY A 408 -0.92 13.96 -8.77
N LEU A 409 -2.18 13.77 -8.41
CA LEU A 409 -2.84 14.37 -7.26
C LEU A 409 -3.31 13.28 -6.31
N LEU A 410 -2.96 13.38 -5.04
CA LEU A 410 -3.59 12.66 -3.93
C LEU A 410 -4.20 13.70 -3.01
N ILE A 411 -5.49 13.56 -2.68
CA ILE A 411 -6.14 14.38 -1.66
C ILE A 411 -7.01 13.50 -0.80
N PHE A 412 -6.96 13.68 0.51
CA PHE A 412 -7.84 12.97 1.44
C PHE A 412 -8.08 13.79 2.71
N THR A 413 -9.17 13.43 3.38
CA THR A 413 -9.50 13.94 4.71
C THR A 413 -9.71 12.79 5.68
N SER A 414 -9.32 13.00 6.93
CA SER A 414 -9.65 12.14 8.06
C SER A 414 -10.43 12.95 9.10
N LEU A 415 -11.50 12.35 9.61
CA LEU A 415 -12.31 12.87 10.72
C LEU A 415 -12.21 11.88 11.87
N ARG A 416 -11.95 12.34 13.09
CA ARG A 416 -11.80 11.49 14.27
C ARG A 416 -12.51 12.07 15.48
N TRP A 417 -13.07 11.18 16.29
CA TRP A 417 -13.62 11.46 17.60
C TRP A 417 -12.83 10.67 18.62
N ARG A 418 -12.28 11.36 19.62
CA ARG A 418 -11.41 10.76 20.64
C ARG A 418 -11.98 11.00 22.02
N ASP A 419 -12.30 9.92 22.72
CA ASP A 419 -12.89 9.95 24.06
C ASP A 419 -11.91 9.37 25.07
N TYR A 420 -11.47 10.19 26.03
CA TYR A 420 -10.54 9.76 27.08
C TYR A 420 -11.27 8.97 28.15
N ARG A 421 -10.58 8.04 28.81
CA ARG A 421 -11.24 7.06 29.69
C ARG A 421 -11.57 7.60 31.07
N ALA A 422 -10.70 8.43 31.65
CA ALA A 422 -10.85 8.93 33.01
C ALA A 422 -10.89 10.46 33.10
N TYR A 423 -11.45 10.95 34.20
CA TYR A 423 -11.37 12.35 34.60
C TYR A 423 -9.93 12.72 34.95
N SER A 424 -9.51 13.92 34.60
CA SER A 424 -8.23 14.48 34.99
C SER A 424 -8.48 15.61 35.98
N GLU A 425 -8.05 15.44 37.22
CA GLU A 425 -8.11 16.50 38.24
C GLU A 425 -7.37 17.77 37.78
N LEU A 426 -6.26 17.61 37.07
CA LEU A 426 -5.49 18.73 36.52
C LEU A 426 -6.28 19.55 35.48
N LEU A 427 -7.16 18.90 34.72
CA LEU A 427 -7.94 19.55 33.66
C LEU A 427 -9.36 19.89 34.09
N GLU A 428 -9.75 19.44 35.28
CA GLU A 428 -11.11 19.44 35.80
C GLU A 428 -12.15 18.88 34.79
N ALA A 429 -11.71 17.93 33.95
CA ALA A 429 -12.53 17.42 32.86
C ALA A 429 -12.14 15.99 32.47
N LYS A 430 -13.14 15.24 32.02
CA LYS A 430 -12.94 14.08 31.15
C LYS A 430 -12.88 14.57 29.72
N ARG A 431 -11.73 14.43 29.07
CA ARG A 431 -11.46 15.05 27.77
C ARG A 431 -12.13 14.29 26.62
N HIS A 432 -12.65 15.04 25.65
CA HIS A 432 -13.15 14.53 24.38
C HIS A 432 -12.70 15.49 23.27
N ASP A 433 -12.23 14.97 22.15
CA ASP A 433 -11.81 15.78 21.02
C ASP A 433 -12.45 15.36 19.70
N ARG A 434 -12.55 16.34 18.80
CA ARG A 434 -12.89 16.19 17.40
C ARG A 434 -11.69 16.65 16.58
N GLU A 435 -11.20 15.79 15.70
CA GLU A 435 -10.04 16.06 14.88
C GLU A 435 -10.43 16.00 13.40
N GLN A 436 -9.94 16.97 12.62
CA GLN A 436 -9.99 16.96 11.17
C GLN A 436 -8.58 17.11 10.63
N ASN A 437 -8.19 16.21 9.74
CA ASN A 437 -7.00 16.35 8.92
C ASN A 437 -7.38 16.42 7.44
N ILE A 438 -6.72 17.28 6.68
CA ILE A 438 -6.82 17.35 5.23
C ILE A 438 -5.41 17.33 4.68
N VAL A 439 -5.12 16.40 3.77
CA VAL A 439 -3.81 16.23 3.15
C VAL A 439 -3.97 16.29 1.64
N ALA A 440 -3.15 17.11 0.97
CA ALA A 440 -3.05 17.19 -0.48
C ALA A 440 -1.58 17.04 -0.90
N ILE A 441 -1.33 16.17 -1.87
CA ILE A 441 -0.01 15.96 -2.46
C ILE A 441 -0.12 16.07 -3.97
N VAL A 442 0.65 16.99 -4.55
CA VAL A 442 0.81 17.14 -6.00
C VAL A 442 2.19 16.66 -6.38
N LYS A 443 2.28 15.60 -7.19
CA LYS A 443 3.53 15.11 -7.79
C LYS A 443 3.63 15.60 -9.23
N LEU A 444 4.83 15.99 -9.66
CA LEU A 444 5.08 16.52 -11.00
C LEU A 444 6.10 15.65 -11.78
N PRO A 445 5.74 14.42 -12.20
CA PRO A 445 6.64 13.57 -12.98
C PRO A 445 7.15 14.19 -14.30
N ALA A 446 6.41 15.12 -14.91
CA ALA A 446 6.89 15.85 -16.10
C ALA A 446 8.13 16.72 -15.82
N LEU A 447 8.35 17.10 -14.56
CA LEU A 447 9.50 17.91 -14.13
C LEU A 447 10.63 17.04 -13.53
N ARG A 448 10.62 15.73 -13.82
CA ARG A 448 11.62 14.81 -13.29
C ARG A 448 13.00 15.16 -13.85
N PHE A 449 13.97 15.33 -12.96
CA PHE A 449 15.36 15.64 -13.31
C PHE A 449 16.32 14.81 -12.46
N ALA A 450 17.36 14.24 -13.08
CA ALA A 450 18.33 13.37 -12.41
C ALA A 450 17.69 12.24 -11.55
N GLY A 451 16.58 11.68 -12.02
CA GLY A 451 15.84 10.65 -11.29
C GLY A 451 14.91 11.17 -10.17
N LEU A 452 14.97 12.46 -9.82
CA LEU A 452 14.20 13.11 -8.77
C LEU A 452 12.90 13.71 -9.31
N THR A 453 11.79 13.47 -8.60
CA THR A 453 10.46 14.00 -8.95
C THR A 453 10.03 15.06 -7.94
N PRO A 454 9.78 16.31 -8.37
CA PRO A 454 9.21 17.32 -7.50
C PRO A 454 7.82 16.93 -7.01
N ASN A 455 7.55 17.17 -5.73
CA ASN A 455 6.22 17.08 -5.18
C ASN A 455 5.96 18.12 -4.09
N PHE A 456 4.71 18.55 -3.99
CA PHE A 456 4.24 19.52 -3.02
C PHE A 456 3.26 18.84 -2.07
N LEU A 457 3.50 18.94 -0.77
CA LEU A 457 2.64 18.45 0.30
C LEU A 457 2.02 19.65 1.02
N VAL A 458 0.70 19.63 1.23
CA VAL A 458 0.01 20.50 2.18
C VAL A 458 -0.81 19.63 3.10
N GLN A 459 -0.74 19.92 4.38
CA GLN A 459 -1.55 19.28 5.40
C GLN A 459 -2.13 20.32 6.36
N ARG A 460 -3.41 20.17 6.67
CA ARG A 460 -4.15 21.04 7.60
C ARG A 460 -4.80 20.20 8.68
N ASN A 461 -4.36 20.41 9.92
CA ASN A 461 -4.93 19.81 11.11
C ASN A 461 -5.76 20.84 11.87
N ARG A 462 -6.95 20.43 12.32
CA ARG A 462 -7.81 21.14 13.27
C ARG A 462 -8.20 20.17 14.37
N VAL A 463 -7.94 20.55 15.62
CA VAL A 463 -8.38 19.81 16.80
C VAL A 463 -9.28 20.71 17.61
N GLU A 464 -10.43 20.20 17.99
CA GLU A 464 -11.38 20.84 18.90
C GLU A 464 -11.54 19.95 20.13
N SER A 465 -11.25 20.50 21.31
CA SER A 465 -11.35 19.81 22.58
C SER A 465 -12.37 20.49 23.48
N ASN A 466 -13.02 19.74 24.38
CA ASN A 466 -13.76 20.36 25.50
C ASN A 466 -12.83 21.02 26.52
N VAL A 467 -11.54 20.69 26.52
CA VAL A 467 -10.48 21.42 27.23
C VAL A 467 -9.80 22.33 26.21
N ASP A 468 -10.59 23.24 25.66
CA ASP A 468 -10.28 24.04 24.47
C ASP A 468 -9.09 24.98 24.68
N TRP A 469 -8.99 25.56 25.87
CA TRP A 469 -7.94 26.48 26.24
C TRP A 469 -6.55 25.84 26.15
N LEU A 470 -6.42 24.51 26.22
CA LEU A 470 -5.13 23.83 26.13
C LEU A 470 -4.97 22.99 24.85
N TYR A 471 -6.02 22.31 24.42
CA TYR A 471 -5.91 21.23 23.43
C TYR A 471 -6.55 21.53 22.08
N SER A 472 -7.30 22.62 21.94
CA SER A 472 -7.79 23.05 20.63
C SER A 472 -6.69 23.76 19.87
N TYR A 473 -6.42 23.38 18.62
CA TYR A 473 -5.43 24.07 17.79
C TYR A 473 -5.72 23.94 16.30
N LYS A 474 -5.10 24.82 15.52
CA LYS A 474 -5.03 24.75 14.06
C LYS A 474 -3.57 24.75 13.62
N ARG A 475 -3.21 23.86 12.72
CA ARG A 475 -1.85 23.75 12.16
C ARG A 475 -1.93 23.51 10.66
N THR A 476 -1.22 24.33 9.89
CA THR A 476 -0.90 24.03 8.50
C THR A 476 0.56 23.63 8.43
N THR A 477 0.85 22.56 7.69
CA THR A 477 2.19 22.24 7.19
C THR A 477 2.18 22.29 5.68
N ALA A 478 3.28 22.77 5.10
CA ALA A 478 3.50 22.77 3.66
C ALA A 478 4.95 22.38 3.39
N ALA A 479 5.20 21.61 2.34
CA ALA A 479 6.55 21.23 1.94
C ALA A 479 6.69 21.10 0.43
N LEU A 480 7.81 21.60 -0.09
CA LEU A 480 8.27 21.34 -1.46
C LEU A 480 9.41 20.33 -1.38
N ARG A 481 9.26 19.19 -2.04
CA ARG A 481 10.15 18.03 -1.87
C ARG A 481 10.62 17.49 -3.20
N LEU A 482 11.80 16.90 -3.21
CA LEU A 482 12.30 16.08 -4.29
C LEU A 482 12.24 14.62 -3.86
N GLU A 483 11.57 13.78 -4.65
CA GLU A 483 11.41 12.35 -4.39
C GLU A 483 12.26 11.52 -5.35
N TYR A 484 13.16 10.71 -4.80
CA TYR A 484 13.80 9.61 -5.51
C TYR A 484 13.02 8.31 -5.27
N ALA A 485 12.77 7.52 -6.31
CA ALA A 485 12.11 6.22 -6.20
C ALA A 485 12.88 5.17 -7.02
N PHE A 486 12.97 3.95 -6.50
CA PHE A 486 13.70 2.83 -7.10
C PHE A 486 12.93 1.51 -6.97
#